data_AF-A0A937F4J1-F1
#
_entry.id   AF-A0A937F4J1-F1
#
_cell.length_a   1.000
_cell.length_b   1.000
_cell.length_c   1.000
_cell.angle_alpha   90.00
_cell.angle_beta   90.00
_cell.angle_gamma   90.00
#
_symmetry.space_group_name_H-M   'P 1'
#
loop_
_entity.id
_entity.type
_entity.pdbx_description
1 polymer ?
#
loop_
_entity_poly.entity_id
_entity_poly.type
_entity_poly.pdbx_seq_one_letter_code
_entity_poly.pdbx_strand_id
1 'polypeptide(L)' 'MNVEEKEIKLKRALILGNFYHRQVKIVKAIHEGYETIIDTIIGLKHDLVLTKDGGFIPRKSIKTIYQL' A
#
# COMPACT_ATOMS: atom_id res chain seq x y z
N MET A 1 19.71 -7.63 8.39
CA MET A 1 19.82 -6.33 7.69
C MET A 1 18.56 -5.56 8.03
N ASN A 2 18.65 -4.49 8.84
CA ASN A 2 17.51 -3.60 9.08
C ASN A 2 17.27 -2.80 7.79
N VAL A 3 16.32 -3.23 6.98
CA VAL A 3 15.84 -2.40 5.88
C VAL A 3 15.01 -1.30 6.53
N GLU A 4 15.50 -0.06 6.54
CA GLU A 4 14.74 1.07 7.05
C GLU A 4 13.47 1.23 6.20
N GLU A 5 12.31 0.96 6.79
CA GLU A 5 11.00 1.14 6.18
C GLU A 5 10.82 2.62 5.82
N LYS A 6 10.91 2.95 4.53
CA LYS A 6 10.78 4.33 4.05
C LYS A 6 9.31 4.64 3.78
N GLU A 7 8.75 5.61 4.49
CA GLU A 7 7.38 6.09 4.21
C GLU A 7 7.29 6.66 2.78
N ILE A 8 6.25 6.26 2.06
CA ILE A 8 5.99 6.68 0.67
C ILE A 8 4.58 7.24 0.52
N LYS A 9 4.46 8.29 -0.29
CA LYS A 9 3.16 8.84 -0.69
C LYS A 9 2.58 8.01 -1.84
N LEU A 10 1.30 7.66 -1.71
CA LEU A 10 0.53 7.02 -2.77
C LEU A 10 0.43 7.97 -3.99
N LYS A 11 1.19 7.69 -5.04
CA LYS A 11 1.20 8.45 -6.31
C LYS A 11 1.03 7.49 -7.48
N ARG A 12 0.54 7.98 -8.63
CA ARG A 12 0.45 7.17 -9.87
C ARG A 12 1.80 6.56 -10.27
N ALA A 13 2.90 7.29 -10.08
CA ALA A 13 4.26 6.79 -10.31
C ALA A 13 4.64 5.59 -9.41
N LEU A 14 4.03 5.46 -8.23
CA LEU A 14 4.22 4.32 -7.33
C LEU A 14 3.67 3.03 -7.94
N ILE A 15 2.55 3.11 -8.67
CA ILE A 15 1.94 1.98 -9.38
C ILE A 15 2.87 1.50 -10.50
N LEU A 16 3.43 2.43 -11.27
CA LEU A 16 4.34 2.13 -12.37
C LEU A 16 5.69 1.57 -11.85
N GLY A 17 6.17 2.05 -10.70
CA GLY A 17 7.32 1.48 -10.01
C GLY A 17 7.05 0.10 -9.40
N ASN A 18 5.81 -0.18 -8.98
CA ASN A 18 5.38 -1.48 -8.44
C ASN A 18 5.05 -2.51 -9.53
N PHE A 19 5.06 -2.11 -10.80
CA PHE A 19 5.06 -3.03 -11.94
C PHE A 19 6.24 -4.03 -11.86
N TYR A 20 7.31 -3.67 -11.13
CA TYR A 20 8.46 -4.52 -10.81
C TYR A 20 8.25 -5.43 -9.57
N HIS A 21 7.01 -5.73 -9.17
CA HIS A 21 6.69 -6.64 -8.04
C HIS A 21 7.24 -6.21 -6.67
N ARG A 22 7.44 -4.90 -6.43
CA ARG A 22 7.85 -4.42 -5.11
C ARG A 22 6.69 -4.51 -4.13
N GLN A 23 6.90 -5.28 -3.05
CA GLN A 23 6.00 -5.31 -1.91
C GLN A 23 6.11 -4.00 -1.13
N VAL A 24 4.97 -3.54 -0.65
CA VAL A 24 4.85 -2.40 0.26
C VAL A 24 4.09 -2.86 1.50
N LYS A 25 4.37 -2.19 2.61
CA LYS A 25 3.62 -2.37 3.85
C LYS A 25 2.58 -1.26 3.94
N ILE A 26 1.31 -1.62 3.92
CA ILE A 26 0.16 -0.71 3.97
C ILE A 26 -0.43 -0.79 5.37
N VAL A 27 -0.47 0.34 6.07
CA VAL A 27 -1.15 0.46 7.37
C VAL A 27 -2.51 1.11 7.14
N LYS A 28 -3.59 0.39 7.45
CA LYS A 28 -4.97 0.90 7.32
C LYS A 28 -5.68 0.92 8.67
N ALA A 29 -6.56 1.90 8.86
CA ALA A 29 -7.46 1.96 10.00
C ALA A 29 -8.62 0.97 9.84
N ILE A 30 -8.93 0.27 10.92
CA ILE A 30 -10.09 -0.61 11.07
C ILE A 30 -10.95 -0.10 12.24
N HIS A 31 -12.07 -0.77 12.54
CA HIS A 31 -12.99 -0.34 13.59
C HIS A 31 -12.31 -0.19 14.95
N GLU A 32 -11.41 -1.12 15.29
CA GLU A 32 -10.66 -1.14 16.55
C GLU A 32 -9.14 -1.12 16.30
N GLY A 33 -8.65 -0.02 15.73
CA GLY A 33 -7.21 0.23 15.60
C GLY A 33 -6.68 0.14 14.17
N TYR A 34 -5.58 -0.59 13.98
CA TYR A 34 -4.83 -0.63 12.73
C TYR A 34 -4.52 -2.05 12.28
N GLU A 35 -4.61 -2.28 10.97
CA GLU A 35 -4.22 -3.51 10.31
C GLU A 35 -3.06 -3.22 9.35
N THR A 36 -2.10 -4.15 9.27
CA THR A 36 -0.97 -4.07 8.35
C THR A 36 -1.13 -5.12 7.25
N ILE A 37 -0.98 -4.70 6.00
CA ILE A 37 -1.01 -5.56 4.81
C ILE A 37 0.33 -5.43 4.10
N ILE A 38 0.98 -6.55 3.79
CA ILE A 38 2.19 -6.58 2.97
C ILE A 38 1.81 -7.13 1.60
N ASP A 39 1.78 -6.27 0.58
CA ASP A 39 1.38 -6.66 -0.78
C ASP A 39 1.95 -5.66 -1.81
N THR A 40 1.84 -5.97 -3.10
CA THR A 40 2.18 -5.08 -4.21
C THR A 40 0.95 -4.28 -4.64
N ILE A 41 1.06 -2.95 -4.68
CA ILE A 41 0.00 -2.10 -5.23
C ILE A 41 0.08 -2.11 -6.76
N ILE A 42 -0.96 -2.61 -7.42
CA ILE A 42 -1.02 -2.76 -8.89
C ILE A 42 -1.98 -1.78 -9.56
N GLY A 43 -2.79 -1.05 -8.79
CA GLY A 43 -3.74 -0.09 -9.36
C GLY A 43 -4.28 0.90 -8.36
N LEU A 44 -4.64 2.08 -8.86
CA LEU A 44 -5.32 3.13 -8.09
C LEU A 44 -6.58 3.54 -8.85
N LYS A 45 -7.73 3.40 -8.19
CA LYS A 45 -8.99 4.04 -8.60
C LYS A 45 -9.19 5.30 -7.75
N HIS A 46 -10.31 6.00 -7.96
CA HIS A 46 -10.62 7.23 -7.24
C HIS A 46 -10.53 7.04 -5.71
N ASP A 47 -11.22 6.01 -5.19
CA ASP A 47 -11.35 5.76 -3.76
C ASP A 47 -10.72 4.45 -3.28
N LEU A 48 -10.04 3.71 -4.16
CA LEU A 48 -9.57 2.36 -3.89
C LEU A 48 -8.14 2.15 -4.37
N VAL A 49 -7.40 1.36 -3.59
CA VAL A 49 -6.12 0.77 -3.96
C VAL A 49 -6.34 -0.71 -4.27
N LEU A 50 -5.78 -1.15 -5.39
CA LEU A 50 -5.79 -2.55 -5.82
C LEU A 50 -4.44 -3.18 -5.51
N THR A 51 -4.45 -4.33 -4.85
CA THR A 51 -3.25 -5.10 -4.57
C THR A 51 -3.17 -6.36 -5.42
N LYS A 52 -1.97 -6.94 -5.55
CA LYS A 52 -1.72 -8.08 -6.45
C LYS A 52 -2.47 -9.33 -6.02
N ASP A 53 -2.63 -9.56 -4.71
CA ASP A 53 -3.37 -10.71 -4.18
C ASP A 53 -4.90 -10.53 -4.25
N GLY A 54 -5.39 -9.54 -5.03
CA GLY A 54 -6.81 -9.29 -5.23
C GLY A 54 -7.45 -8.44 -4.13
N GLY A 55 -6.65 -7.80 -3.27
CA GLY A 55 -7.12 -6.92 -2.21
C GLY A 55 -7.65 -5.58 -2.73
N PHE A 56 -8.80 -5.16 -2.20
CA PHE A 56 -9.38 -3.83 -2.43
C PHE A 56 -9.33 -3.04 -1.12
N ILE A 57 -8.47 -2.01 -1.07
CA ILE A 57 -8.28 -1.20 0.13
C ILE A 57 -8.87 0.20 -0.10
N PRO A 58 -9.88 0.63 0.68
CA PRO A 58 -10.37 2.00 0.65
C PRO A 58 -9.23 2.99 0.91
N ARG A 59 -9.03 3.92 0.00
CA ARG A 59 -7.94 4.90 0.12
C ARG A 59 -8.07 5.76 1.37
N LYS A 60 -9.30 6.00 1.84
CA LYS A 60 -9.61 6.70 3.09
C LYS A 60 -9.20 5.95 4.36
N SER A 61 -9.07 4.62 4.30
CA SER A 61 -8.64 3.85 5.46
C SER A 61 -7.12 3.77 5.56
N ILE A 62 -6.38 3.98 4.47
CA ILE A 62 -4.92 3.98 4.47
C ILE A 62 -4.40 5.17 5.28
N LYS A 63 -3.58 4.88 6.28
CA LYS A 63 -2.90 5.87 7.11
C LYS A 63 -1.52 6.18 6.59
N THR A 64 -0.75 5.14 6.29
CA THR A 64 0.61 5.27 5.76
C THR A 64 1.00 4.04 4.96
N ILE A 65 2.01 4.18 4.12
CA ILE A 65 2.57 3.11 3.32
C ILE A 65 4.09 3.19 3.44
N TYR A 66 4.72 2.06 3.65
CA TYR A 66 6.17 1.93 3.68
C TYR A 66 6.67 1.10 2.51
N GLN A 67 7.78 1.53 1.93
CA GLN A 67 8.54 0.72 1.00
C GLN A 67 9.40 -0.28 1.79
N LEU A 68 9.33 -1.55 1.38
CA LEU A 68 10.19 -2.63 1.86
C LEU A 68 11.44 -2.78 0.97
#